data_AF-A0A3M2DBI3-F1
#
_entry.id   AF-A0A3M2DBI3-F1
#
_cell.length_a   1.000
_cell.length_b   1.000
_cell.length_c   1.000
_cell.angle_alpha   90.00
_cell.angle_beta   90.00
_cell.angle_gamma   90.00
#
_symmetry.space_group_name_H-M   'P 1'
#
loop_
_entity.id
_entity.type
_entity.pdbx_description
1 polymer ?
#
loop_
_entity_poly.entity_id
_entity_poly.type
_entity_poly.pdbx_seq_one_letter_code
_entity_poly.pdbx_strand_id
1 'polypeptide(L)'
;MTVLMRLLGRCYSAAQPARPARVAAAFALAVAACGVSDDLDRADALARQHRWTEAVDAYEAVLARYPHSYAAAWGIARIYCVETHHYDKCLRWTDVLLDAYPDDVRYRRARAAGLRDRAAARRRAGDRAGAAADEAQAAALAP
;
A
#
# COMPACT_ATOMS: atom_id res chain seq x y z
N MET A 1 22.44 21.14 -37.86
CA MET A 1 22.19 20.67 -36.48
C MET A 1 20.95 19.80 -36.50
N THR A 2 21.10 18.56 -36.99
CA THR A 2 20.05 17.84 -37.72
C THR A 2 19.83 16.43 -37.16
N VAL A 3 19.90 16.25 -35.83
CA VAL A 3 19.81 14.90 -35.21
C VAL A 3 18.94 14.84 -33.94
N LEU A 4 18.41 15.94 -33.40
CA LEU A 4 17.64 15.91 -32.13
C LEU A 4 16.10 15.74 -32.30
N MET A 5 15.62 15.25 -33.45
CA MET A 5 14.19 15.12 -33.72
C MET A 5 13.82 13.79 -34.41
N ARG A 6 14.55 12.71 -34.11
CA ARG A 6 14.26 11.35 -34.65
C ARG A 6 13.89 10.30 -33.58
N LEU A 7 13.83 10.68 -32.30
CA LEU A 7 13.53 9.73 -31.22
C LEU A 7 12.08 9.73 -30.73
N LEU A 8 11.25 10.71 -31.12
CA LEU A 8 9.82 10.75 -30.76
C LEU A 8 8.89 10.16 -31.84
N GLY A 9 9.44 9.75 -33.00
CA GLY A 9 8.66 9.23 -34.14
C GLY A 9 8.43 7.71 -34.14
N ARG A 10 8.97 6.96 -33.17
CA ARG A 10 8.92 5.48 -33.19
C ARG A 10 8.00 4.85 -32.14
N CYS A 11 7.43 5.64 -31.23
CA CYS A 11 6.40 5.17 -30.29
C CYS A 11 4.97 5.28 -30.84
N TYR A 12 4.76 5.94 -31.98
CA TYR A 12 3.41 6.25 -32.48
C TYR A 12 2.87 5.28 -33.55
N SER A 13 3.65 4.29 -34.01
CA SER A 13 3.32 3.49 -35.21
C SER A 13 3.00 2.00 -34.96
N ALA A 14 2.48 1.65 -33.78
CA ALA A 14 2.00 0.28 -33.50
C ALA A 14 0.57 0.23 -32.93
N ALA A 15 -0.19 1.33 -33.02
CA ALA A 15 -1.57 1.40 -32.54
C ALA A 15 -2.56 1.64 -33.69
N GLN A 16 -2.91 0.57 -34.40
CA GLN A 16 -4.03 0.51 -35.33
C GLN A 16 -4.72 -0.86 -35.20
N PRO A 17 -6.01 -1.02 -35.52
CA PRO A 17 -7.15 -0.48 -34.77
C PRO A 17 -8.18 -1.59 -34.53
N ALA A 18 -8.48 -1.97 -33.29
CA ALA A 18 -9.48 -3.03 -33.06
C ALA A 18 -10.34 -2.81 -31.81
N ARG A 19 -11.61 -2.49 -32.10
CA ARG A 19 -12.82 -2.50 -31.25
C ARG A 19 -13.09 -1.23 -30.41
N PRO A 20 -14.09 -0.40 -30.78
CA PRO A 20 -14.41 0.85 -30.07
C PRO A 20 -14.82 0.64 -28.60
N ALA A 21 -15.34 -0.54 -28.24
CA ALA A 21 -15.64 -0.90 -26.85
C ALA A 21 -14.38 -1.05 -25.97
N ARG A 22 -13.24 -1.43 -26.56
CA ARG A 22 -11.97 -1.57 -25.82
C ARG A 22 -11.24 -0.24 -25.64
N VAL A 23 -11.42 0.71 -26.55
CA VAL A 23 -10.78 2.03 -26.45
C VAL A 23 -11.49 2.87 -25.39
N ALA A 24 -12.82 2.79 -25.28
CA ALA A 24 -13.57 3.39 -24.17
C ALA A 24 -13.19 2.76 -22.82
N ALA A 25 -13.05 1.43 -22.77
CA ALA A 25 -12.60 0.72 -21.57
C ALA A 25 -11.14 1.05 -21.20
N ALA A 26 -10.24 1.20 -22.18
CA ALA A 26 -8.84 1.56 -21.97
C ALA A 26 -8.68 3.03 -21.55
N PHE A 27 -9.48 3.93 -22.11
CA PHE A 27 -9.52 5.33 -21.69
C PHE A 27 -10.12 5.47 -20.29
N ALA A 28 -11.17 4.71 -19.97
CA ALA A 28 -11.71 4.63 -18.61
C ALA A 28 -10.69 4.03 -17.63
N LEU A 29 -9.92 3.00 -18.03
CA LEU A 29 -8.82 2.46 -17.21
C LEU A 29 -7.69 3.47 -17.02
N ALA A 30 -7.36 4.26 -18.04
CA ALA A 30 -6.30 5.27 -17.97
C ALA A 30 -6.70 6.48 -17.11
N VAL A 31 -7.95 6.95 -17.21
CA VAL A 31 -8.50 7.99 -16.33
C VAL A 31 -8.65 7.47 -14.89
N ALA A 32 -9.08 6.22 -14.72
CA ALA A 32 -9.11 5.57 -13.41
C ALA A 32 -7.70 5.44 -12.80
N ALA A 33 -6.70 5.06 -13.60
CA ALA A 33 -5.31 4.96 -13.14
C ALA A 33 -4.74 6.32 -12.70
N CYS A 34 -5.10 7.41 -13.39
CA CYS A 34 -4.71 8.77 -13.00
C CYS A 34 -5.43 9.23 -11.71
N GLY A 35 -6.73 8.92 -11.58
CA GLY A 35 -7.49 9.23 -10.36
C GLY A 35 -6.97 8.49 -9.13
N VAL A 36 -6.56 7.23 -9.27
CA VAL A 36 -5.92 6.46 -8.20
C VAL A 36 -4.63 7.13 -7.74
N SER A 37 -3.75 7.58 -8.65
CA SER A 37 -2.51 8.24 -8.26
C SER A 37 -2.74 9.57 -7.56
N ASP A 38 -3.66 10.41 -8.03
CA ASP A 38 -3.94 11.72 -7.42
C ASP A 38 -4.50 11.59 -5.99
N ASP A 39 -5.42 10.65 -5.78
CA ASP A 39 -6.00 10.40 -4.46
C ASP A 39 -4.99 9.81 -3.48
N LEU A 40 -4.08 8.95 -3.96
CA LEU A 40 -2.97 8.41 -3.16
C LEU A 40 -1.96 9.48 -2.79
N ASP A 41 -1.57 10.34 -3.72
CA ASP A 41 -0.63 11.43 -3.47
C ASP A 41 -1.17 12.42 -2.43
N ARG A 42 -2.47 12.69 -2.47
CA ARG A 42 -3.17 13.47 -1.45
C ARG A 42 -3.13 12.79 -0.08
N ALA A 43 -3.41 11.49 -0.02
CA ALA A 43 -3.36 10.72 1.23
C ALA A 43 -1.94 10.68 1.82
N ASP A 44 -0.92 10.53 0.99
CA ASP A 44 0.49 10.60 1.39
C ASP A 44 0.91 12.00 1.85
N ALA A 45 0.37 13.06 1.22
CA ALA A 45 0.58 14.43 1.68
C ALA A 45 0.00 14.67 3.08
N LEU A 46 -1.20 14.13 3.37
CA LEU A 46 -1.82 14.18 4.69
C LEU A 46 -1.01 13.39 5.73
N ALA A 47 -0.52 12.21 5.36
CA ALA A 47 0.34 11.40 6.22
C ALA A 47 1.64 12.14 6.57
N ARG A 48 2.28 12.81 5.60
CA ARG A 48 3.48 13.64 5.87
C ARG A 48 3.23 14.83 6.79
N GLN A 49 1.98 15.29 6.89
CA GLN A 49 1.57 16.35 7.82
C GLN A 49 1.19 15.81 9.21
N HIS A 50 1.41 14.53 9.50
CA HIS A 50 0.99 13.86 10.74
C HIS A 50 -0.53 13.88 10.98
N ARG A 51 -1.33 14.11 9.92
CA ARG A 51 -2.80 14.11 9.97
C ARG A 51 -3.31 12.70 9.75
N TRP A 52 -3.00 11.80 10.69
CA TRP A 52 -3.16 10.35 10.54
C TRP A 52 -4.59 9.92 10.24
N THR A 53 -5.56 10.47 10.98
CA THR A 53 -6.98 10.13 10.79
C THR A 53 -7.43 10.47 9.37
N GLU A 54 -7.13 11.69 8.92
CA GLU A 54 -7.52 12.16 7.59
C GLU A 54 -6.79 11.43 6.46
N ALA A 55 -5.53 11.03 6.70
CA ALA A 55 -4.78 10.20 5.76
C ALA A 55 -5.43 8.81 5.62
N VAL A 56 -5.83 8.20 6.75
CA VAL A 56 -6.54 6.91 6.72
C VAL A 56 -7.88 7.04 6.01
N ASP A 57 -8.67 8.07 6.31
CA ASP A 57 -9.96 8.32 5.64
C ASP A 57 -9.77 8.48 4.12
N ALA A 58 -8.72 9.19 3.70
CA ALA A 58 -8.39 9.34 2.29
C ALA A 58 -8.01 8.01 1.63
N TYR A 59 -7.21 7.16 2.30
CA TYR A 59 -6.88 5.83 1.79
C TYR A 59 -8.10 4.89 1.76
N GLU A 60 -8.98 4.96 2.75
CA GLU A 60 -10.23 4.19 2.76
C GLU A 60 -11.16 4.63 1.63
N ALA A 61 -11.23 5.93 1.32
CA ALA A 61 -11.96 6.43 0.16
C ALA A 61 -11.35 5.96 -1.17
N VAL A 62 -10.04 5.74 -1.24
CA VAL A 62 -9.39 5.09 -2.39
C VAL A 62 -9.80 3.61 -2.46
N LEU A 63 -9.76 2.88 -1.36
CA LEU A 63 -10.14 1.46 -1.33
C LEU A 63 -11.62 1.23 -1.64
N ALA A 64 -12.50 2.15 -1.25
CA ALA A 64 -13.92 2.08 -1.59
C ALA A 64 -14.16 2.19 -3.11
N ARG A 65 -13.37 3.02 -3.80
CA ARG A 65 -13.41 3.17 -5.26
C ARG A 65 -12.60 2.09 -5.99
N TYR A 66 -11.51 1.65 -5.37
CA TYR A 66 -10.51 0.73 -5.91
C TYR A 66 -10.15 -0.34 -4.88
N PRO A 67 -10.98 -1.39 -4.75
CA PRO A 67 -10.82 -2.42 -3.71
C PRO A 67 -9.48 -3.16 -3.77
N HIS A 68 -8.84 -3.18 -4.94
CA HIS A 68 -7.56 -3.84 -5.18
C HIS A 68 -6.36 -2.88 -5.13
N SER A 69 -6.51 -1.69 -4.55
CA SER A 69 -5.40 -0.74 -4.39
C SER A 69 -4.51 -1.12 -3.20
N TYR A 70 -3.51 -1.95 -3.45
CA TYR A 70 -2.53 -2.35 -2.44
C TYR A 70 -1.68 -1.18 -1.92
N ALA A 71 -1.50 -0.13 -2.74
CA ALA A 71 -0.83 1.09 -2.31
C ALA A 71 -1.60 1.79 -1.17
N ALA A 72 -2.94 1.87 -1.27
CA ALA A 72 -3.76 2.43 -0.22
C ALA A 72 -3.76 1.55 1.04
N ALA A 73 -3.91 0.23 0.88
CA ALA A 73 -3.84 -0.72 1.98
C ALA A 73 -2.48 -0.66 2.70
N TRP A 74 -1.38 -0.51 1.97
CA TRP A 74 -0.05 -0.29 2.53
C TRP A 74 0.08 1.04 3.27
N GLY A 75 -0.48 2.12 2.73
CA GLY A 75 -0.53 3.42 3.39
C GLY A 75 -1.20 3.34 4.76
N ILE A 76 -2.36 2.67 4.82
CA ILE A 76 -3.11 2.43 6.06
C ILE A 76 -2.31 1.55 7.04
N ALA A 77 -1.75 0.43 6.56
CA ALA A 77 -0.94 -0.46 7.38
C ALA A 77 0.21 0.30 8.06
N ARG A 78 0.97 1.07 7.29
CA ARG A 78 2.11 1.86 7.78
C ARG A 78 1.69 2.84 8.89
N ILE A 79 0.59 3.57 8.71
CA ILE A 79 0.09 4.52 9.70
C ILE A 79 -0.32 3.79 10.99
N TYR A 80 -0.99 2.64 10.87
CA TYR A 80 -1.38 1.86 12.05
C TYR A 80 -0.21 1.21 12.78
N CYS A 81 0.81 0.76 12.06
CA CYS A 81 1.98 0.11 12.65
C CYS A 81 2.89 1.12 13.36
N VAL A 82 3.14 2.27 12.75
CA VAL A 82 4.19 3.20 13.22
C VAL A 82 3.62 4.31 14.10
N GLU A 83 2.47 4.89 13.74
CA GLU A 83 2.09 6.22 14.26
C GLU A 83 1.00 6.19 15.32
N THR A 84 0.09 5.21 15.25
CA THR A 84 -1.08 5.17 16.14
C THR A 84 -1.01 4.05 17.18
N HIS A 85 0.02 3.20 17.16
CA HIS A 85 0.20 2.04 18.05
C HIS A 85 -1.01 1.08 18.11
N HIS A 86 -1.89 1.11 17.10
CA HIS A 86 -3.02 0.19 16.99
C HIS A 86 -2.55 -1.10 16.32
N TYR A 87 -1.75 -1.88 17.05
CA TYR A 87 -1.06 -3.04 16.52
C TYR A 87 -2.02 -4.09 15.91
N ASP A 88 -3.21 -4.27 16.47
CA ASP A 88 -4.17 -5.22 15.90
C ASP A 88 -4.69 -4.79 14.52
N LYS A 89 -4.85 -3.47 14.28
CA LYS A 89 -5.22 -2.94 12.97
C LYS A 89 -4.07 -3.08 11.97
N CYS A 90 -2.85 -2.76 12.40
CA CYS A 90 -1.62 -2.98 11.63
C CYS A 90 -1.51 -4.43 11.16
N LEU A 91 -1.73 -5.39 12.06
CA LEU A 91 -1.61 -6.81 11.75
C LEU A 91 -2.69 -7.28 10.78
N ARG A 92 -3.94 -6.82 10.93
CA ARG A 92 -5.00 -7.13 9.95
C ARG A 92 -4.68 -6.64 8.54
N TRP A 93 -4.18 -5.42 8.40
CA TRP A 93 -3.83 -4.89 7.08
C TRP A 93 -2.59 -5.56 6.48
N THR A 94 -1.59 -5.87 7.31
CA THR A 94 -0.43 -6.63 6.82
C THR A 94 -0.77 -8.08 6.46
N ASP A 95 -1.77 -8.70 7.09
CA ASP A 95 -2.30 -10.00 6.66
C ASP A 95 -2.89 -9.92 5.25
N VAL A 96 -3.77 -8.94 4.99
CA VAL A 96 -4.35 -8.73 3.64
C VAL A 96 -3.26 -8.53 2.58
N LEU A 97 -2.21 -7.78 2.91
CA LEU A 97 -1.11 -7.50 1.98
C LEU A 97 -0.23 -8.74 1.73
N LEU A 98 0.01 -9.56 2.76
CA LEU A 98 0.80 -10.79 2.64
C LEU A 98 0.01 -11.94 2.00
N ASP A 99 -1.31 -11.98 2.14
CA ASP A 99 -2.16 -12.91 1.40
C ASP A 99 -2.06 -12.67 -0.11
N ALA A 100 -1.99 -11.39 -0.52
CA ALA A 100 -1.83 -11.01 -1.91
C ALA A 100 -0.36 -11.12 -2.40
N TYR A 101 0.60 -10.77 -1.55
CA TYR A 101 2.03 -10.74 -1.87
C TYR A 101 2.86 -11.35 -0.73
N PRO A 102 2.90 -12.69 -0.62
CA PRO A 102 3.50 -13.38 0.52
C PRO A 102 5.02 -13.15 0.61
N ASP A 103 5.68 -12.97 -0.53
CA ASP A 103 7.13 -12.81 -0.60
C ASP A 103 7.61 -11.35 -0.54
N ASP A 104 6.71 -10.36 -0.53
CA ASP A 104 7.12 -8.94 -0.51
C ASP A 104 7.79 -8.60 0.83
N VAL A 105 9.08 -8.30 0.75
CA VAL A 105 9.95 -8.00 1.89
C VAL A 105 9.44 -6.78 2.66
N ARG A 106 8.79 -5.82 2.01
CA ARG A 106 8.26 -4.61 2.68
C ARG A 106 7.12 -4.98 3.62
N TYR A 107 6.19 -5.84 3.17
CA TYR A 107 5.05 -6.27 3.96
C TYR A 107 5.47 -7.20 5.09
N ARG A 108 6.40 -8.13 4.83
CA ARG A 108 6.98 -9.00 5.87
C ARG A 108 7.70 -8.19 6.95
N ARG A 109 8.51 -7.20 6.55
CA ARG A 109 9.19 -6.30 7.50
C ARG A 109 8.22 -5.48 8.34
N ALA A 110 7.18 -4.90 7.73
CA ALA A 110 6.17 -4.15 8.47
C ALA A 110 5.40 -5.04 9.46
N ARG A 111 5.02 -6.25 9.05
CA ARG A 111 4.36 -7.20 9.94
C ARG A 111 5.26 -7.59 11.11
N ALA A 112 6.52 -7.92 10.83
CA ALA A 112 7.50 -8.25 11.86
C ALA A 112 7.72 -7.07 12.84
N ALA A 113 7.77 -5.84 12.33
CA ALA A 113 7.87 -4.64 13.17
C ALA A 113 6.63 -4.48 14.07
N GLY A 114 5.42 -4.54 13.51
CA GLY A 114 4.18 -4.44 14.26
C GLY A 114 4.03 -5.52 15.34
N LEU A 115 4.47 -6.74 15.06
CA LEU A 115 4.50 -7.84 16.04
C LEU A 115 5.48 -7.56 17.18
N ARG A 116 6.69 -7.04 16.89
CA ARG A 116 7.68 -6.69 17.93
C ARG A 116 7.17 -5.57 18.83
N ASP A 117 6.52 -4.56 18.26
CA ASP A 117 5.97 -3.45 19.04
C ASP A 117 4.78 -3.92 19.91
N ARG A 118 3.92 -4.79 19.36
CA ARG A 118 2.85 -5.44 20.13
C ARG A 118 3.40 -6.32 21.25
N ALA A 119 4.45 -7.08 20.99
CA ALA A 119 5.11 -7.90 22.00
C ALA A 119 5.70 -7.04 23.14
N ALA A 120 6.34 -5.93 22.80
CA ALA A 120 6.85 -4.97 23.78
C ALA A 120 5.71 -4.38 24.63
N ALA A 121 4.57 -4.04 24.02
CA ALA A 121 3.39 -3.56 24.73
C ALA A 121 2.79 -4.63 25.65
N ARG A 122 2.64 -5.87 25.17
CA ARG A 122 2.16 -7.03 25.95
C ARG A 122 3.05 -7.34 27.14
N ARG A 123 4.38 -7.26 26.98
CA ARG A 123 5.32 -7.39 28.10
C ARG A 123 5.09 -6.34 29.18
N ARG A 124 4.90 -5.08 28.81
CA ARG A 124 4.60 -4.00 29.76
C ARG A 124 3.27 -4.24 30.48
N ALA A 125 2.31 -4.87 29.80
CA ALA A 125 1.03 -5.27 30.38
C ALA A 125 1.06 -6.58 31.18
N GLY A 126 2.18 -7.31 31.21
CA GLY A 126 2.34 -8.57 31.94
C GLY A 126 1.99 -9.85 31.15
N ASP A 127 1.50 -9.73 29.91
CA ASP A 127 1.22 -10.88 29.04
C ASP A 127 2.50 -11.38 28.35
N ARG A 128 3.29 -12.18 29.09
CA ARG A 128 4.54 -12.75 28.57
C ARG A 128 4.31 -13.81 27.49
N ALA A 129 3.22 -14.57 27.61
CA ALA A 129 2.91 -15.64 26.66
C ALA A 129 2.53 -15.07 25.28
N GLY A 130 1.63 -14.08 25.25
CA GLY A 130 1.27 -13.39 24.02
C GLY A 130 2.43 -12.59 23.42
N ALA A 131 3.32 -12.03 24.25
CA ALA A 131 4.53 -11.38 23.75
C ALA A 131 5.50 -12.37 23.09
N ALA A 132 5.72 -13.55 23.70
CA ALA A 132 6.58 -14.59 23.12
C ALA A 132 6.02 -15.15 21.80
N ALA A 133 4.70 -15.29 21.69
CA ALA A 133 4.04 -15.71 20.47
C ALA A 133 4.25 -14.70 19.33
N ASP A 134 4.07 -13.41 19.62
CA ASP A 134 4.28 -12.34 18.64
C ASP A 134 5.75 -12.29 18.19
N GLU A 135 6.71 -12.48 19.09
CA GLU A 135 8.14 -12.52 18.76
C GLU A 135 8.52 -13.72 17.91
N ALA A 136 7.99 -14.90 18.22
CA ALA A 136 8.20 -16.09 17.41
C ALA A 136 7.68 -15.89 15.99
N GLN A 137 6.49 -15.30 15.85
CA GLN A 137 5.93 -14.98 14.55
C GLN A 137 6.74 -13.90 13.81
N ALA A 138 7.25 -12.88 14.51
CA ALA A 138 8.11 -11.86 13.92
C ALA A 138 9.45 -12.45 13.44
N ALA A 139 10.01 -13.42 14.16
CA ALA A 139 11.23 -14.13 13.77
C ALA A 139 11.02 -14.99 12.52
N ALA A 140 9.87 -15.64 12.38
CA ALA A 140 9.52 -16.42 11.19
C ALA A 140 9.39 -15.55 9.92
N LEU A 141 9.13 -14.25 10.08
CA LEU A 141 8.99 -13.28 8.98
C LEU A 141 10.30 -12.54 8.66
N ALA A 142 11.39 -12.80 9.39
CA ALA A 142 12.70 -12.22 9.10
C ALA A 142 13.23 -12.76 7.76
N PRO A 143 13.86 -11.91 6.92
CA PRO A 143 14.43 -12.32 5.64
C PRO A 143 15.68 -13.19 5.80
#